data_AF-A0A5N6ZTQ5-F1
#
_entry.id   AF-A0A5N6ZTQ5-F1
#
_cell.length_a   1.000
_cell.length_b   1.000
_cell.length_c   1.000
_cell.angle_alpha   90.00
_cell.angle_beta   90.00
_cell.angle_gamma   90.00
#
_symmetry.space_group_name_H-M   'P 1'
#
loop_
_entity.id
_entity.type
_entity.pdbx_description
1 polymer ?
#
loop_
_entity_poly.entity_id
_entity_poly.type
_entity_poly.pdbx_seq_one_letter_code
_entity_poly.pdbx_strand_id
1 'polypeptide(L)'
;MTLRQAIETSFILLALWIAVGAIRHAIRPGQYVFKIQELHKQYGPIIRVTPDEIHMNDVGYLDTIYAPSMTRLDKYDYQLRTLRVPGGVGATADYYLHKIRREALTPFFNKRNVLLLDGVITEKVKQLCDLIAKHATTETPINLSDAFYGFSNDVVNNFLFAHETDVLADEQEAARLRHNSHELLKGINMNKHFPWIHDILEALPQSLTRPVMPPGLIDMLELFDKKPANPGAKESVYESVLDNPNLPASEKALQRLEQEGALLTLAGTESPAQTLNIIFYHLLANPSLLTKLRNELDTLPSPSTWAQLEKLPYLSTLIEEGNRLSFGVTARAARIQHQPITYTPSAYVTTQGPTHRSHILPPGTPVSITMLSAHTAESVFPDPYVFNPGRWLGDEGRERRNVLGIELARAELYLVTAALVRMFDLELWETGERDVSFEHDYHVTMPKHGSRGVRIVAKLR
;
A
#
# COMPACT_ATOMS: atom_id res chain seq x y z
N MET A 1 31.12 -34.39 2.51
CA MET A 1 31.24 -33.00 3.01
C MET A 1 30.20 -32.82 4.11
N THR A 2 30.63 -32.70 5.36
CA THR A 2 29.73 -32.66 6.52
C THR A 2 29.09 -31.28 6.67
N LEU A 3 27.86 -31.23 7.17
CA LEU A 3 27.03 -30.03 7.39
C LEU A 3 27.74 -28.92 8.19
N ARG A 4 28.85 -29.24 8.87
CA ARG A 4 29.72 -28.32 9.61
C ARG A 4 30.63 -27.47 8.71
N GLN A 5 31.09 -27.98 7.56
CA GLN A 5 31.88 -27.21 6.59
C GLN A 5 31.03 -26.26 5.74
N ALA A 6 29.70 -26.44 5.73
CA ALA A 6 28.79 -25.46 5.13
C ALA A 6 28.58 -24.22 6.02
N ILE A 7 28.85 -24.33 7.33
CA ILE A 7 28.52 -23.30 8.33
C ILE A 7 29.64 -22.24 8.49
N GLU A 8 30.91 -22.58 8.23
CA GLU A 8 32.01 -21.59 8.30
C GLU A 8 32.07 -20.66 7.07
N THR A 9 31.34 -20.98 6.00
CA THR A 9 31.20 -20.12 4.80
C THR A 9 30.17 -18.99 4.95
N SER A 10 29.48 -18.89 6.09
CA SER A 10 28.29 -18.02 6.22
C SER A 10 28.60 -16.52 6.31
N PHE A 11 29.73 -16.09 6.90
CA PHE A 11 30.04 -14.65 7.01
C PHE A 11 30.49 -14.04 5.68
N ILE A 12 31.28 -14.78 4.88
CA ILE A 12 31.72 -14.33 3.55
C ILE A 12 30.54 -14.36 2.56
N LEU A 13 29.69 -15.39 2.61
CA LEU A 13 28.50 -15.48 1.74
C LEU A 13 27.43 -14.44 2.08
N LEU A 14 27.23 -14.09 3.36
CA LEU A 14 26.29 -13.04 3.75
C LEU A 14 26.76 -11.66 3.27
N ALA A 15 28.05 -11.34 3.44
CA ALA A 15 28.63 -10.11 2.91
C ALA A 15 28.56 -10.06 1.38
N LEU A 16 28.83 -11.19 0.69
CA LEU A 16 28.69 -11.29 -0.76
C LEU A 16 27.23 -11.16 -1.20
N TRP A 17 26.27 -11.68 -0.44
CA TRP A 17 24.84 -11.59 -0.74
C TRP A 17 24.28 -10.18 -0.49
N ILE A 18 24.67 -9.52 0.60
CA ILE A 18 24.34 -8.11 0.85
C ILE A 18 24.98 -7.25 -0.25
N ALA A 19 26.24 -7.52 -0.59
CA ALA A 19 26.92 -6.81 -1.68
C ALA A 19 26.22 -7.07 -3.03
N VAL A 20 25.90 -8.31 -3.39
CA VAL A 20 25.21 -8.65 -4.65
C VAL A 20 23.78 -8.09 -4.68
N GLY A 21 23.07 -8.11 -3.55
CA GLY A 21 21.75 -7.50 -3.39
C GLY A 21 21.82 -5.98 -3.55
N ALA A 22 22.69 -5.32 -2.79
CA ALA A 22 22.92 -3.89 -2.87
C ALA A 22 23.41 -3.44 -4.25
N ILE A 23 24.37 -4.17 -4.85
CA ILE A 23 24.85 -3.93 -6.22
C ILE A 23 23.69 -4.10 -7.21
N ARG A 24 22.84 -5.12 -7.05
CA ARG A 24 21.69 -5.31 -7.91
C ARG A 24 20.66 -4.19 -7.77
N HIS A 25 20.39 -3.72 -6.56
CA HIS A 25 19.52 -2.56 -6.33
C HIS A 25 20.14 -1.26 -6.84
N ALA A 26 21.46 -1.11 -6.79
CA ALA A 26 22.17 0.04 -7.34
C ALA A 26 22.22 0.03 -8.88
N ILE A 27 22.35 -1.14 -9.51
CA ILE A 27 22.42 -1.29 -10.97
C ILE A 27 21.03 -1.33 -11.63
N ARG A 28 20.03 -1.95 -10.98
CA ARG A 28 18.64 -2.04 -11.47
C ARG A 28 17.65 -1.76 -10.32
N PRO A 29 17.45 -0.49 -9.96
CA PRO A 29 16.62 -0.14 -8.82
C PRO A 29 15.15 -0.51 -9.10
N GLY A 30 14.47 -1.04 -8.08
CA GLY A 30 13.05 -1.44 -8.16
C GLY A 30 12.74 -2.71 -8.98
N GLN A 31 13.72 -3.46 -9.49
CA GLN A 31 13.47 -4.60 -10.39
C GLN A 31 13.47 -5.98 -9.71
N TYR A 32 13.61 -6.05 -8.39
CA TYR A 32 13.84 -7.32 -7.69
C TYR A 32 12.63 -8.26 -7.72
N VAL A 33 11.42 -7.73 -7.57
CA VAL A 33 10.19 -8.52 -7.56
C VAL A 33 9.96 -9.24 -8.91
N PHE A 34 10.21 -8.56 -10.03
CA PHE A 34 10.11 -9.15 -11.36
C PHE A 34 11.16 -10.25 -11.56
N LYS A 35 12.37 -10.06 -11.01
CA LYS A 35 13.37 -11.13 -11.05
C LYS A 35 12.92 -12.36 -10.29
N ILE A 36 12.28 -12.20 -9.13
CA ILE A 36 11.73 -13.33 -8.36
C ILE A 36 10.73 -14.11 -9.23
N GLN A 37 9.84 -13.43 -9.96
CA GLN A 37 8.92 -14.09 -10.88
C GLN A 37 9.66 -14.86 -12.00
N GLU A 38 10.69 -14.27 -12.61
CA GLU A 38 11.52 -14.97 -13.60
C GLU A 38 12.18 -16.23 -13.01
N LEU A 39 12.70 -16.14 -11.77
CA LEU A 39 13.34 -17.27 -11.09
C LEU A 39 12.33 -18.39 -10.82
N HIS A 40 11.08 -18.07 -10.48
CA HIS A 40 10.03 -19.08 -10.34
C HIS A 40 9.70 -19.82 -11.63
N LYS A 41 9.77 -19.14 -12.79
CA LYS A 41 9.63 -19.80 -14.10
C LYS A 41 10.76 -20.80 -14.35
N GLN A 42 11.96 -20.53 -13.84
CA GLN A 42 13.14 -21.39 -14.05
C GLN A 42 13.24 -22.54 -13.03
N TYR A 43 13.02 -22.26 -11.74
CA TYR A 43 13.33 -23.18 -10.65
C TYR A 43 12.10 -23.85 -10.02
N GLY A 44 10.89 -23.40 -10.38
CA GLY A 44 9.64 -23.95 -9.87
C GLY A 44 8.98 -23.07 -8.78
N PRO A 45 7.92 -23.57 -8.13
CA PRO A 45 7.03 -22.76 -7.28
C PRO A 45 7.65 -22.37 -5.92
N ILE A 46 8.78 -22.96 -5.53
CA ILE A 46 9.47 -22.66 -4.27
C ILE A 46 10.95 -22.38 -4.54
N ILE A 47 11.43 -21.23 -4.09
CA ILE A 47 12.83 -20.83 -4.24
C ILE A 47 13.33 -20.17 -2.95
N ARG A 48 14.65 -20.24 -2.73
CA ARG A 48 15.31 -19.50 -1.65
C ARG A 48 15.84 -18.17 -2.21
N VAL A 49 15.37 -17.04 -1.67
CA VAL A 49 15.70 -15.68 -2.19
C VAL A 49 16.71 -14.93 -1.33
N THR A 50 16.86 -15.31 -0.06
CA THR A 50 17.95 -14.86 0.83
C THR A 50 18.55 -16.10 1.52
N PRO A 51 19.65 -16.00 2.29
CA PRO A 51 20.18 -17.15 3.03
C PRO A 51 19.12 -17.89 3.86
N ASP A 52 18.17 -17.15 4.43
CA ASP A 52 17.15 -17.67 5.35
C ASP A 52 15.73 -17.68 4.74
N GLU A 53 15.40 -16.76 3.83
CA GLU A 53 14.04 -16.55 3.31
C GLU A 53 13.71 -17.46 2.12
N ILE A 54 12.57 -18.13 2.22
CA ILE A 54 11.92 -18.85 1.12
C ILE A 54 10.82 -17.98 0.52
N HIS A 55 10.81 -17.87 -0.81
CA HIS A 55 9.70 -17.27 -1.55
C HIS A 55 8.92 -18.37 -2.27
N MET A 56 7.60 -18.30 -2.16
CA MET A 56 6.66 -19.21 -2.82
C MET A 56 5.88 -18.46 -3.91
N ASN A 57 5.61 -19.17 -5.00
CA ASN A 57 4.75 -18.73 -6.09
C ASN A 57 3.62 -19.74 -6.28
N ASP A 58 2.87 -19.94 -5.20
CA ASP A 58 1.77 -20.89 -5.10
C ASP A 58 0.68 -20.26 -4.24
N VAL A 59 -0.39 -19.79 -4.89
CA VAL A 59 -1.49 -19.08 -4.21
C VAL A 59 -2.30 -19.97 -3.28
N GLY A 60 -2.20 -21.31 -3.40
CA GLY A 60 -2.85 -22.24 -2.47
C GLY A 60 -2.27 -22.18 -1.05
N TYR A 61 -1.10 -21.56 -0.87
CA TYR A 61 -0.44 -21.39 0.43
C TYR A 61 -0.67 -20.01 1.06
N LEU A 62 -1.49 -19.15 0.45
CA LEU A 62 -1.76 -17.80 0.96
C LEU A 62 -2.29 -17.83 2.40
N ASP A 63 -3.26 -18.70 2.70
CA ASP A 63 -3.81 -18.78 4.06
C ASP A 63 -2.87 -19.49 5.02
N THR A 64 -2.11 -20.47 4.54
CA THR A 64 -1.08 -21.13 5.37
C THR A 64 -0.02 -20.13 5.84
N ILE A 65 0.38 -19.19 4.98
CA ILE A 65 1.43 -18.22 5.29
C ILE A 65 0.89 -17.00 6.05
N TYR A 66 -0.30 -16.51 5.69
CA TYR A 66 -0.77 -15.20 6.16
C TYR A 66 -1.97 -15.25 7.11
N ALA A 67 -2.77 -16.31 7.09
CA ALA A 67 -3.96 -16.47 7.92
C ALA A 67 -4.13 -17.90 8.49
N PRO A 68 -3.07 -18.56 9.01
CA PRO A 68 -3.20 -19.91 9.52
C PRO A 68 -4.05 -19.92 10.79
N SER A 69 -5.13 -20.68 10.76
CA SER A 69 -6.00 -20.89 11.92
C SER A 69 -5.17 -21.29 13.15
N MET A 70 -5.41 -20.58 14.26
CA MET A 70 -4.82 -20.84 15.58
C MET A 70 -3.28 -20.79 15.68
N THR A 71 -2.58 -20.29 14.66
CA THR A 71 -1.11 -20.23 14.68
C THR A 71 -0.61 -18.80 14.88
N ARG A 72 0.39 -18.65 15.75
CA ARG A 72 1.08 -17.38 15.96
C ARG A 72 2.13 -17.20 14.85
N LEU A 73 2.09 -16.04 14.22
CA LEU A 73 3.03 -15.67 13.18
C LEU A 73 3.74 -14.39 13.55
N ASP A 74 5.06 -14.45 13.56
CA ASP A 74 5.88 -13.25 13.62
C ASP A 74 6.18 -12.77 12.21
N LYS A 75 6.45 -11.47 12.06
CA LYS A 75 6.97 -10.93 10.80
C LYS A 75 8.49 -11.06 10.80
N TYR A 76 9.07 -11.27 9.62
CA TYR A 76 10.51 -11.33 9.50
C TYR A 76 11.14 -9.93 9.64
N ASP A 77 11.82 -9.69 10.77
CA ASP A 77 12.40 -8.39 11.15
C ASP A 77 13.22 -7.73 10.05
N TYR A 78 14.04 -8.51 9.33
CA TYR A 78 14.92 -8.01 8.28
C TYR A 78 14.17 -7.22 7.19
N GLN A 79 12.92 -7.55 6.90
CA GLN A 79 12.11 -6.84 5.89
C GLN A 79 11.47 -5.56 6.42
N LEU A 80 11.27 -5.45 7.73
CA LEU A 80 10.60 -4.32 8.38
C LEU A 80 11.52 -3.09 8.54
N ARG A 81 12.83 -3.27 8.40
CA ARG A 81 13.88 -2.22 8.53
C ARG A 81 13.87 -1.17 7.42
N THR A 82 13.07 -1.37 6.39
CA THR A 82 12.97 -0.57 5.17
C THR A 82 12.32 0.79 5.39
N LEU A 83 11.17 0.83 6.06
CA LEU A 83 10.42 2.05 6.34
C LEU A 83 10.88 2.78 7.61
N ARG A 84 11.70 2.13 8.46
CA ARG A 84 12.30 2.73 9.68
C ARG A 84 11.31 3.36 10.67
N VAL A 85 10.13 2.77 10.77
CA VAL A 85 9.09 3.13 11.76
C VAL A 85 8.82 1.96 12.72
N PRO A 86 9.80 1.47 13.51
CA PRO A 86 9.65 0.25 14.33
C PRO A 86 8.53 0.33 15.38
N GLY A 87 8.09 1.55 15.72
CA GLY A 87 6.90 1.81 16.50
C GLY A 87 5.63 1.39 15.78
N GLY A 88 5.46 1.68 14.49
CA GLY A 88 4.19 1.47 13.80
C GLY A 88 3.71 0.01 13.80
N VAL A 89 2.38 -0.17 13.85
CA VAL A 89 1.73 -1.50 13.86
C VAL A 89 2.16 -2.36 12.66
N GLY A 90 2.30 -1.75 11.48
CA GLY A 90 2.74 -2.42 10.25
C GLY A 90 4.17 -2.95 10.34
N ALA A 91 5.07 -2.25 11.03
CA ALA A 91 6.48 -2.60 11.21
C ALA A 91 6.75 -3.46 12.46
N THR A 92 5.72 -3.79 13.24
CA THR A 92 5.89 -4.60 14.46
C THR A 92 6.08 -6.08 14.09
N ALA A 93 7.23 -6.65 14.46
CA ALA A 93 7.60 -8.04 14.17
C ALA A 93 6.92 -9.06 15.09
N ASP A 94 6.99 -8.84 16.40
CA ASP A 94 6.43 -9.75 17.42
C ASP A 94 4.90 -9.79 17.37
N TYR A 95 4.35 -11.00 17.38
CA TYR A 95 2.92 -11.26 17.30
C TYR A 95 2.12 -10.59 18.43
N TYR A 96 2.59 -10.65 19.68
CA TYR A 96 1.83 -10.17 20.83
C TYR A 96 1.82 -8.65 20.90
N LEU A 97 2.98 -8.03 20.67
CA LEU A 97 3.11 -6.60 20.57
C LEU A 97 2.27 -6.05 19.42
N HIS A 98 2.32 -6.70 18.25
CA HIS A 98 1.48 -6.35 17.11
C HIS A 98 -0.01 -6.43 17.47
N LYS A 99 -0.42 -7.50 18.18
CA LYS A 99 -1.81 -7.68 18.61
C LYS A 99 -2.28 -6.53 19.50
N ILE A 100 -1.50 -6.17 20.53
CA ILE A 100 -1.83 -5.06 21.45
C ILE A 100 -1.99 -3.74 20.69
N ARG A 101 -1.03 -3.43 19.81
CA ARG A 101 -1.05 -2.22 18.97
C ARG A 101 -2.26 -2.20 18.04
N ARG A 102 -2.56 -3.33 17.40
CA ARG A 102 -3.68 -3.48 16.46
C ARG A 102 -5.03 -3.37 17.17
N GLU A 103 -5.19 -3.98 18.33
CA GLU A 103 -6.44 -3.94 19.11
C GLU A 103 -6.75 -2.53 19.59
N ALA A 104 -5.74 -1.72 19.94
CA ALA A 104 -5.94 -0.32 20.30
C ALA A 104 -6.47 0.52 19.13
N LEU A 105 -6.05 0.23 17.89
CA LEU A 105 -6.45 1.00 16.70
C LEU A 105 -7.77 0.50 16.06
N THR A 106 -8.08 -0.78 16.19
CA THR A 106 -9.20 -1.44 15.47
C THR A 106 -10.57 -0.74 15.63
N PRO A 107 -10.95 -0.22 16.82
CA PRO A 107 -12.21 0.49 16.98
C PRO A 107 -12.35 1.69 16.03
N PHE A 108 -11.30 2.47 15.78
CA PHE A 108 -11.41 3.69 14.97
C PHE A 108 -11.67 3.41 13.49
N PHE A 109 -11.14 2.31 12.98
CA PHE A 109 -11.23 1.94 11.57
C PHE A 109 -12.39 0.99 11.25
N ASN A 110 -13.30 0.76 12.20
CA ASN A 110 -14.51 0.01 11.90
C ASN A 110 -15.49 0.88 11.09
N LYS A 111 -16.37 0.22 10.32
CA LYS A 111 -17.32 0.91 9.45
C LYS A 111 -18.19 1.95 10.16
N ARG A 112 -18.64 1.65 11.38
CA ARG A 112 -19.48 2.55 12.18
C ARG A 112 -18.76 3.87 12.46
N ASN A 113 -17.48 3.81 12.84
CA ASN A 113 -16.71 5.00 13.17
C ASN A 113 -16.25 5.75 11.91
N VAL A 114 -15.96 5.05 10.82
CA VAL A 114 -15.73 5.70 9.51
C VAL A 114 -16.96 6.48 9.05
N LEU A 115 -18.18 5.95 9.25
CA LEU A 115 -19.42 6.68 8.92
C LEU A 115 -19.61 7.96 9.74
N LEU A 116 -19.00 8.09 10.92
CA LEU A 116 -19.03 9.36 11.67
C LEU A 116 -18.20 10.46 10.99
N LEU A 117 -17.31 10.08 10.07
CA LEU A 117 -16.45 10.96 9.29
C LEU A 117 -16.99 11.23 7.89
N ASP A 118 -18.15 10.68 7.55
CA ASP A 118 -18.77 10.83 6.22
C ASP A 118 -18.86 12.31 5.81
N GLY A 119 -19.07 13.21 6.76
CA GLY A 119 -19.03 14.67 6.54
C GLY A 119 -17.66 15.18 6.07
N VAL A 120 -16.56 14.74 6.70
CA VAL A 120 -15.18 15.15 6.34
C VAL A 120 -14.83 14.64 4.94
N ILE A 121 -15.15 13.37 4.66
CA ILE A 121 -14.87 12.76 3.35
C ILE A 121 -15.70 13.45 2.27
N THR A 122 -17.00 13.67 2.50
CA THR A 122 -17.89 14.33 1.55
C THR A 122 -17.47 15.78 1.28
N GLU A 123 -17.02 16.51 2.29
CA GLU A 123 -16.47 17.86 2.13
C GLU A 123 -15.22 17.85 1.24
N LYS A 124 -14.28 16.94 1.48
CA LYS A 124 -13.07 16.78 0.65
C LYS A 124 -13.39 16.31 -0.76
N VAL A 125 -14.40 15.46 -0.95
CA VAL A 125 -14.89 15.06 -2.29
C VAL A 125 -15.46 16.27 -3.02
N LYS A 126 -16.24 17.11 -2.34
CA LYS A 126 -16.74 18.36 -2.92
C LYS A 126 -15.59 19.29 -3.31
N GLN A 127 -14.59 19.46 -2.45
CA GLN A 127 -13.40 20.27 -2.75
C GLN A 127 -12.64 19.75 -3.97
N LEU A 128 -12.47 18.44 -4.09
CA LEU A 128 -11.86 17.80 -5.26
C LEU A 128 -12.66 18.08 -6.54
N CYS A 129 -14.00 17.96 -6.48
CA CYS A 129 -14.87 18.32 -7.60
C CYS A 129 -14.76 19.81 -7.96
N ASP A 130 -14.75 20.70 -6.98
CA ASP A 130 -14.63 22.15 -7.21
C ASP A 130 -13.28 22.49 -7.89
N LEU A 131 -12.19 21.83 -7.46
CA LEU A 131 -10.87 21.95 -8.09
C LEU A 131 -10.92 21.51 -9.57
N ILE A 132 -11.48 20.35 -9.87
CA ILE A 132 -11.59 19.86 -11.25
C ILE A 132 -12.52 20.75 -12.09
N ALA A 133 -13.61 21.27 -11.51
CA ALA A 133 -14.53 22.18 -12.18
C ALA A 133 -13.89 23.52 -12.55
N LYS A 134 -12.96 24.02 -11.72
CA LYS A 134 -12.15 25.20 -12.05
C LYS A 134 -11.32 24.95 -13.31
N HIS A 135 -10.62 23.82 -13.39
CA HIS A 135 -9.84 23.44 -14.58
C HIS A 135 -10.71 23.20 -15.80
N ALA A 136 -11.91 22.63 -15.62
CA ALA A 136 -12.88 22.46 -16.69
C ALA A 136 -13.35 23.81 -17.26
N THR A 137 -13.53 24.81 -16.40
CA THR A 137 -13.94 26.17 -16.82
C THR A 137 -12.83 26.91 -17.54
N THR A 138 -11.57 26.72 -17.10
CA THR A 138 -10.40 27.37 -17.71
C THR A 138 -9.80 26.58 -18.88
N GLU A 139 -10.36 25.40 -19.20
CA GLU A 139 -9.88 24.47 -20.23
C GLU A 139 -8.39 24.11 -20.05
N THR A 140 -7.94 23.98 -18.80
CA THR A 140 -6.55 23.65 -18.48
C THR A 140 -6.43 22.21 -18.01
N PRO A 141 -5.31 21.52 -18.32
CA PRO A 141 -5.09 20.18 -17.79
C PRO A 141 -4.87 20.22 -16.28
N ILE A 142 -5.26 19.14 -15.59
CA ILE A 142 -5.02 18.90 -14.16
C ILE A 142 -4.35 17.54 -13.97
N ASN A 143 -3.51 17.42 -12.94
CA ASN A 143 -2.91 16.15 -12.54
C ASN A 143 -3.75 15.47 -11.46
N LEU A 144 -4.51 14.43 -11.84
CA LEU A 144 -5.29 13.65 -10.90
C LEU A 144 -4.42 12.91 -9.88
N SER A 145 -3.18 12.53 -10.23
CA SER A 145 -2.30 11.87 -9.26
C SER A 145 -1.89 12.79 -8.12
N ASP A 146 -1.66 14.08 -8.39
CA ASP A 146 -1.39 15.08 -7.35
C ASP A 146 -2.66 15.36 -6.54
N ALA A 147 -3.80 15.53 -7.22
CA ALA A 147 -5.08 15.81 -6.55
C ALA A 147 -5.57 14.65 -5.67
N PHE A 148 -5.48 13.39 -6.14
CA PHE A 148 -5.83 12.22 -5.35
C PHE A 148 -4.90 12.01 -4.16
N TYR A 149 -3.59 12.31 -4.32
CA TYR A 149 -2.66 12.29 -3.20
C TYR A 149 -3.05 13.34 -2.15
N GLY A 150 -3.28 14.59 -2.55
CA GLY A 150 -3.72 15.65 -1.64
C GLY A 150 -5.04 15.33 -0.93
N PHE A 151 -6.02 14.80 -1.68
CA PHE A 151 -7.30 14.36 -1.14
C PHE A 151 -7.15 13.27 -0.06
N SER A 152 -6.46 12.17 -0.36
CA SER A 152 -6.30 11.08 0.61
C SER A 152 -5.41 11.48 1.79
N ASN A 153 -4.44 12.37 1.57
CA ASN A 153 -3.62 12.94 2.64
C ASN A 153 -4.45 13.76 3.64
N ASP A 154 -5.33 14.62 3.14
CA ASP A 154 -6.23 15.40 3.97
C ASP A 154 -7.21 14.52 4.73
N VAL A 155 -7.80 13.52 4.08
CA VAL A 155 -8.74 12.58 4.72
C VAL A 155 -8.05 11.83 5.87
N VAL A 156 -6.88 11.24 5.63
CA VAL A 156 -6.20 10.46 6.67
C VAL A 156 -5.65 11.34 7.79
N ASN A 157 -5.08 12.51 7.49
CA ASN A 157 -4.53 13.40 8.53
C ASN A 157 -5.63 14.00 9.41
N ASN A 158 -6.74 14.43 8.80
CA ASN A 158 -7.87 14.98 9.55
C ASN A 158 -8.56 13.89 10.37
N PHE A 159 -8.57 12.63 9.89
CA PHE A 159 -9.04 11.49 10.67
C PHE A 159 -8.12 11.15 11.86
N LEU A 160 -6.82 11.05 11.62
CA LEU A 160 -5.86 10.60 12.65
C LEU A 160 -5.64 11.64 13.74
N PHE A 161 -5.41 12.90 13.35
CA PHE A 161 -4.90 13.94 14.24
C PHE A 161 -5.92 15.03 14.59
N ALA A 162 -7.13 14.99 14.01
CA ALA A 162 -8.08 16.11 14.06
C ALA A 162 -7.43 17.45 13.64
N HIS A 163 -6.45 17.37 12.74
CA HIS A 163 -5.87 18.54 12.09
C HIS A 163 -6.87 19.13 11.08
N GLU A 164 -6.74 20.42 10.79
CA GLU A 164 -7.37 21.06 9.62
C GLU A 164 -6.35 21.10 8.48
N THR A 165 -5.91 19.92 8.04
CA THR A 165 -4.99 19.82 6.90
C THR A 165 -5.78 20.05 5.61
N ASP A 166 -5.21 20.87 4.73
CA ASP A 166 -5.83 21.25 3.45
C ASP A 166 -4.81 21.31 2.31
N VAL A 167 -4.10 20.20 2.11
CA VAL A 167 -3.15 20.03 1.00
C VAL A 167 -3.86 20.09 -0.35
N LEU A 168 -5.11 19.60 -0.44
CA LEU A 168 -5.88 19.60 -1.68
C LEU A 168 -6.17 21.02 -2.22
N ALA A 169 -6.18 22.03 -1.36
CA ALA A 169 -6.38 23.42 -1.78
C ALA A 169 -5.21 24.00 -2.59
N ASP A 170 -4.00 23.45 -2.45
CA ASP A 170 -2.80 23.90 -3.14
C ASP A 170 -2.20 22.77 -3.98
N GLU A 171 -2.46 22.83 -5.30
CA GLU A 171 -1.95 21.84 -6.25
C GLU A 171 -0.42 21.74 -6.26
N GLN A 172 0.30 22.84 -6.00
CA GLN A 172 1.76 22.82 -5.97
C GLN A 172 2.27 22.09 -4.74
N GLU A 173 1.61 22.30 -3.60
CA GLU A 173 1.93 21.60 -2.36
C GLU A 173 1.58 20.10 -2.46
N ALA A 174 0.44 19.76 -3.04
CA ALA A 174 0.06 18.37 -3.30
C ALA A 174 1.09 17.66 -4.21
N ALA A 175 1.52 18.33 -5.29
CA ALA A 175 2.56 17.82 -6.18
C ALA A 175 3.92 17.68 -5.47
N ARG A 176 4.31 18.66 -4.65
CA ARG A 176 5.56 18.64 -3.87
C ARG A 176 5.57 17.47 -2.88
N LEU A 177 4.50 17.30 -2.10
CA LEU A 177 4.39 16.23 -1.11
C LEU A 177 4.37 14.85 -1.77
N ARG A 178 3.63 14.67 -2.86
CA ARG A 178 3.66 13.40 -3.62
C ARG A 178 5.05 13.09 -4.16
N HIS A 179 5.72 14.10 -4.73
CA HIS A 179 7.10 13.94 -5.21
C HIS A 179 8.04 13.54 -4.08
N ASN A 180 7.98 14.24 -2.96
CA ASN A 180 8.82 13.97 -1.79
C ASN A 180 8.58 12.57 -1.19
N SER A 181 7.33 12.12 -1.14
CA SER A 181 6.97 10.77 -0.72
C SER A 181 7.54 9.71 -1.67
N HIS A 182 7.42 9.91 -2.98
CA HIS A 182 8.02 9.04 -3.98
C HIS A 182 9.55 8.95 -3.86
N GLU A 183 10.25 10.08 -3.69
CA GLU A 183 11.71 10.09 -3.51
C GLU A 183 12.14 9.40 -2.21
N LEU A 184 11.38 9.57 -1.13
CA LEU A 184 11.61 8.84 0.10
C LEU A 184 11.47 7.33 -0.09
N LEU A 185 10.40 6.89 -0.76
CA LEU A 185 10.13 5.47 -1.02
C LEU A 185 11.23 4.84 -1.90
N LYS A 186 11.80 5.58 -2.86
CA LYS A 186 12.95 5.09 -3.64
C LYS A 186 14.16 4.72 -2.78
N GLY A 187 14.35 5.41 -1.65
CA GLY A 187 15.45 5.17 -0.72
C GLY A 187 15.31 3.92 0.16
N ILE A 188 14.11 3.35 0.32
CA ILE A 188 13.86 2.31 1.34
C ILE A 188 14.67 1.03 1.13
N ASN A 189 15.01 0.71 -0.12
CA ASN A 189 15.82 -0.46 -0.45
C ASN A 189 17.26 -0.30 0.07
N MET A 190 17.77 0.93 0.18
CA MET A 190 19.07 1.19 0.81
C MET A 190 19.03 0.93 2.32
N ASN A 191 17.94 1.31 2.99
CA ASN A 191 17.77 1.16 4.44
C ASN A 191 17.88 -0.29 4.90
N LYS A 192 17.46 -1.21 4.03
CA LYS A 192 17.53 -2.66 4.24
C LYS A 192 18.96 -3.22 4.19
N HIS A 193 19.78 -2.73 3.25
CA HIS A 193 21.14 -3.24 3.04
C HIS A 193 22.19 -2.53 3.88
N PHE A 194 21.94 -1.25 4.20
CA PHE A 194 22.86 -0.42 4.97
C PHE A 194 22.17 0.17 6.20
N PRO A 195 21.72 -0.68 7.14
CA PRO A 195 20.93 -0.21 8.26
C PRO A 195 21.70 0.76 9.17
N TRP A 196 23.02 0.58 9.28
CA TRP A 196 23.90 1.39 10.09
C TRP A 196 23.97 2.87 9.64
N ILE A 197 23.63 3.20 8.39
CA ILE A 197 23.60 4.61 7.92
C ILE A 197 22.58 5.40 8.74
N HIS A 198 21.38 4.83 8.92
CA HIS A 198 20.34 5.48 9.72
C HIS A 198 20.70 5.51 11.20
N ASP A 199 21.27 4.43 11.73
CA ASP A 199 21.65 4.39 13.15
C ASP A 199 22.70 5.47 13.48
N ILE A 200 23.60 5.79 12.53
CA ILE A 200 24.53 6.91 12.63
C ILE A 200 23.80 8.25 12.54
N LEU A 201 22.87 8.42 11.59
CA LEU A 201 22.11 9.67 11.44
C LEU A 201 21.23 9.95 12.67
N GLU A 202 20.58 8.95 13.25
CA GLU A 202 19.76 9.10 14.46
C GLU A 202 20.60 9.46 15.70
N ALA A 203 21.87 9.07 15.73
CA ALA A 203 22.79 9.42 16.82
C ALA A 203 23.35 10.85 16.70
N LEU A 204 23.19 11.52 15.56
CA LEU A 204 23.70 12.87 15.32
C LEU A 204 22.64 13.95 15.62
N PRO A 205 23.05 15.14 16.11
CA PRO A 205 22.12 16.26 16.30
C PRO A 205 21.39 16.65 15.01
N GLN A 206 20.12 17.03 15.12
CA GLN A 206 19.27 17.41 13.97
C GLN A 206 19.86 18.54 13.12
N SER A 207 20.67 19.43 13.69
CA SER A 207 21.34 20.50 12.95
C SER A 207 22.33 19.98 11.90
N LEU A 208 22.93 18.80 12.13
CA LEU A 208 23.86 18.16 11.20
C LEU A 208 23.15 17.25 10.20
N THR A 209 22.02 16.66 10.60
CA THR A 209 21.32 15.67 9.77
C THR A 209 20.23 16.26 8.90
N ARG A 210 19.55 17.34 9.31
CA ARG A 210 18.48 17.96 8.52
C ARG A 210 18.87 18.33 7.08
N PRO A 211 20.07 18.86 6.79
CA PRO A 211 20.47 19.15 5.42
C PRO A 211 20.66 17.93 4.51
N VAL A 212 20.88 16.75 5.08
CA VAL A 212 21.11 15.49 4.34
C VAL A 212 19.89 14.55 4.37
N MET A 213 18.85 14.88 5.13
CA MET A 213 17.61 14.11 5.17
C MET A 213 16.84 14.27 3.85
N PRO A 214 16.21 13.19 3.36
CA PRO A 214 15.32 13.28 2.21
C PRO A 214 14.12 14.20 2.55
N PRO A 215 13.67 15.07 1.63
CA PRO A 215 12.56 15.99 1.90
C PRO A 215 11.30 15.33 2.44
N GLY A 216 10.93 14.13 1.94
CA GLY A 216 9.75 13.40 2.44
C GLY A 216 9.86 12.94 3.90
N LEU A 217 11.08 12.74 4.43
CA LEU A 217 11.27 12.49 5.86
C LEU A 217 11.07 13.78 6.66
N ILE A 218 11.49 14.93 6.13
CA ILE A 218 11.27 16.24 6.75
C ILE A 218 9.77 16.54 6.81
N ASP A 219 9.04 16.32 5.71
CA ASP A 219 7.58 16.50 5.65
C ASP A 219 6.87 15.64 6.72
N MET A 220 7.34 14.40 6.94
CA MET A 220 6.80 13.53 7.99
C MET A 220 7.13 14.00 9.41
N LEU A 221 8.30 14.59 9.65
CA LEU A 221 8.63 15.17 10.96
C LEU A 221 7.76 16.41 11.23
N GLU A 222 7.58 17.27 10.24
CA GLU A 222 6.79 18.50 10.34
C GLU A 222 5.29 18.22 10.57
N LEU A 223 4.80 17.03 10.20
CA LEU A 223 3.44 16.59 10.52
C LEU A 223 3.17 16.59 12.03
N PHE A 224 4.16 16.21 12.85
CA PHE A 224 4.04 16.13 14.31
C PHE A 224 4.30 17.45 15.02
N ASP A 225 4.92 18.42 14.35
CA ASP A 225 5.09 19.77 14.87
C ASP A 225 3.78 20.59 14.78
N LYS A 226 2.80 20.15 13.98
CA LYS A 226 1.49 20.79 13.87
C LYS A 226 0.65 20.54 15.12
N LYS A 227 -0.02 21.59 15.60
CA LYS A 227 -0.94 21.52 16.74
C LYS A 227 -2.35 21.16 16.27
N PRO A 228 -3.14 20.42 17.07
CA PRO A 228 -4.56 20.19 16.76
C PRO A 228 -5.31 21.51 16.67
N ALA A 229 -6.23 21.61 15.69
CA ALA A 229 -6.96 22.84 15.41
C ALA A 229 -7.91 23.22 16.57
N ASN A 230 -8.49 22.24 17.25
CA ASN A 230 -9.36 22.44 18.41
C ASN A 230 -8.98 21.49 19.56
N PRO A 231 -8.17 21.95 20.53
CA PRO A 231 -7.85 21.16 21.72
C PRO A 231 -9.14 20.79 22.48
N GLY A 232 -9.56 19.52 22.41
CA GLY A 232 -10.74 18.99 23.11
C GLY A 232 -12.05 18.90 22.30
N ALA A 233 -12.06 19.17 20.99
CA ALA A 233 -13.23 18.94 20.13
C ALA A 233 -13.00 17.79 19.14
N LYS A 234 -13.84 16.75 19.23
CA LYS A 234 -13.73 15.42 18.59
C LYS A 234 -12.44 14.70 18.97
N GLU A 235 -12.56 13.63 19.78
CA GLU A 235 -11.43 12.77 20.11
C GLU A 235 -10.76 12.27 18.83
N SER A 236 -9.54 12.74 18.57
CA SER A 236 -8.71 12.20 17.50
C SER A 236 -8.34 10.74 17.80
N VAL A 237 -7.94 9.97 16.79
CA VAL A 237 -7.46 8.59 17.01
C VAL A 237 -6.32 8.58 18.04
N TYR A 238 -5.42 9.56 17.99
CA TYR A 238 -4.29 9.65 18.91
C TYR A 238 -4.67 10.04 20.33
N GLU A 239 -5.62 10.95 20.52
CA GLU A 239 -6.13 11.29 21.85
C GLU A 239 -6.75 10.06 22.53
N SER A 240 -7.63 9.33 21.83
CA SER A 240 -8.23 8.12 22.38
C SER A 240 -7.20 6.98 22.62
N VAL A 241 -6.11 6.92 21.85
CA VAL A 241 -5.00 5.97 22.09
C VAL A 241 -4.24 6.34 23.37
N LEU A 242 -3.97 7.63 23.60
CA LEU A 242 -3.32 8.13 24.82
C LEU A 242 -4.15 7.81 26.07
N ASP A 243 -5.47 7.88 25.98
CA ASP A 243 -6.39 7.60 27.09
C ASP A 243 -6.65 6.10 27.33
N ASN A 244 -6.23 5.22 26.41
CA ASN A 244 -6.51 3.79 26.50
C ASN A 244 -5.83 3.14 27.73
N PRO A 245 -6.58 2.62 28.73
CA PRO A 245 -5.99 2.05 29.95
C PRO A 245 -5.31 0.70 29.73
N ASN A 246 -5.59 0.01 28.62
CA ASN A 246 -5.02 -1.29 28.29
C ASN A 246 -3.65 -1.20 27.61
N LEU A 247 -3.21 0.01 27.24
CA LEU A 247 -1.89 0.24 26.65
C LEU A 247 -0.83 0.54 27.71
N PRO A 248 0.30 -0.19 27.73
CA PRO A 248 1.43 0.14 28.59
C PRO A 248 1.98 1.54 28.31
N ALA A 249 2.62 2.16 29.31
CA ALA A 249 3.22 3.50 29.17
C ALA A 249 4.22 3.60 28.00
N SER A 250 4.97 2.51 27.73
CA SER A 250 5.89 2.45 26.59
C SER A 250 5.18 2.56 25.23
N GLU A 251 3.95 2.09 25.13
CA GLU A 251 3.13 2.16 23.91
C GLU A 251 2.43 3.52 23.74
N LYS A 252 2.52 4.39 24.75
CA LYS A 252 2.05 5.78 24.73
C LYS A 252 3.17 6.80 24.58
N ALA A 253 4.41 6.34 24.45
CA ALA A 253 5.56 7.23 24.29
C ALA A 253 5.44 8.06 22.99
N LEU A 254 5.85 9.32 23.03
CA LEU A 254 5.72 10.25 21.91
C LEU A 254 6.34 9.68 20.62
N GLN A 255 7.63 9.29 20.66
CA GLN A 255 8.34 8.73 19.51
C GLN A 255 7.63 7.50 18.90
N ARG A 256 7.01 6.68 19.75
CA ARG A 256 6.26 5.50 19.33
C ARG A 256 4.99 5.89 18.56
N LEU A 257 4.27 6.89 19.03
CA LEU A 257 3.07 7.42 18.38
C LEU A 257 3.39 8.19 17.11
N GLU A 258 4.50 8.94 17.08
CA GLU A 258 5.02 9.60 15.86
C GLU A 258 5.30 8.56 14.77
N GLN A 259 5.98 7.46 15.11
CA GLN A 259 6.23 6.37 14.16
C GLN A 259 4.94 5.66 13.71
N GLU A 260 3.91 5.56 14.55
CA GLU A 260 2.59 5.09 14.13
C GLU A 260 1.96 6.07 13.13
N GLY A 261 2.04 7.37 13.41
CA GLY A 261 1.39 8.41 12.62
C GLY A 261 1.97 8.48 11.24
N ALA A 262 3.30 8.45 11.15
CA ALA A 262 4.03 8.42 9.90
C ALA A 262 3.61 7.21 9.06
N LEU A 263 3.51 6.03 9.68
CA LEU A 263 3.07 4.81 9.01
C LEU A 263 1.62 4.92 8.52
N LEU A 264 0.68 5.35 9.37
CA LEU A 264 -0.74 5.39 9.02
C LEU A 264 -1.05 6.49 8.00
N THR A 265 -0.43 7.66 8.11
CA THR A 265 -0.55 8.74 7.12
C THR A 265 0.00 8.30 5.76
N LEU A 266 1.19 7.70 5.71
CA LEU A 266 1.75 7.21 4.45
C LEU A 266 0.85 6.13 3.84
N ALA A 267 0.43 5.14 4.62
CA ALA A 267 -0.40 4.03 4.15
C ALA A 267 -1.79 4.49 3.68
N GLY A 268 -2.41 5.42 4.42
CA GLY A 268 -3.73 5.98 4.12
C GLY A 268 -3.71 7.03 3.02
N THR A 269 -2.56 7.61 2.68
CA THR A 269 -2.43 8.52 1.53
C THR A 269 -2.17 7.75 0.24
N GLU A 270 -1.08 6.97 0.21
CA GLU A 270 -0.56 6.36 -1.03
C GLU A 270 -1.50 5.29 -1.59
N SER A 271 -2.06 4.43 -0.73
CA SER A 271 -2.83 3.27 -1.17
C SER A 271 -4.14 3.66 -1.90
N PRO A 272 -5.04 4.47 -1.32
CA PRO A 272 -6.26 4.89 -2.01
C PRO A 272 -5.94 5.77 -3.23
N ALA A 273 -4.98 6.69 -3.14
CA ALA A 273 -4.59 7.52 -4.27
C ALA A 273 -4.09 6.68 -5.47
N GLN A 274 -3.28 5.66 -5.22
CA GLN A 274 -2.81 4.74 -6.26
C GLN A 274 -3.96 3.94 -6.88
N THR A 275 -4.89 3.42 -6.08
CA THR A 275 -6.07 2.74 -6.61
C THR A 275 -6.94 3.69 -7.45
N LEU A 276 -7.16 4.93 -7.02
CA LEU A 276 -7.89 5.94 -7.80
C LEU A 276 -7.20 6.22 -9.14
N ASN A 277 -5.88 6.40 -9.15
CA ASN A 277 -5.11 6.60 -10.39
C ASN A 277 -5.35 5.47 -11.40
N ILE A 278 -5.29 4.21 -10.95
CA ILE A 278 -5.49 3.03 -11.79
C ILE A 278 -6.93 2.97 -12.31
N ILE A 279 -7.91 3.16 -11.43
CA ILE A 279 -9.34 3.17 -11.79
C ILE A 279 -9.61 4.23 -12.87
N PHE A 280 -9.19 5.48 -12.63
CA PHE A 280 -9.48 6.57 -13.55
C PHE A 280 -8.71 6.41 -14.87
N TYR A 281 -7.45 5.99 -14.85
CA TYR A 281 -6.74 5.70 -16.10
C TYR A 281 -7.51 4.68 -16.96
N HIS A 282 -7.90 3.53 -16.39
CA HIS A 282 -8.58 2.48 -17.15
C HIS A 282 -10.01 2.84 -17.55
N LEU A 283 -10.74 3.61 -16.75
CA LEU A 283 -12.05 4.14 -17.12
C LEU A 283 -11.95 5.08 -18.34
N LEU A 284 -10.97 5.99 -18.34
CA LEU A 284 -10.82 6.99 -19.40
C LEU A 284 -10.17 6.42 -20.66
N ALA A 285 -9.33 5.39 -20.52
CA ALA A 285 -8.79 4.65 -21.66
C ALA A 285 -9.82 3.71 -22.32
N ASN A 286 -10.90 3.34 -21.62
CA ASN A 286 -11.90 2.38 -22.10
C ASN A 286 -13.34 2.92 -21.97
N PRO A 287 -13.88 3.57 -23.02
CA PRO A 287 -15.21 4.17 -22.99
C PRO A 287 -16.33 3.21 -22.60
N SER A 288 -16.23 1.92 -22.97
CA SER A 288 -17.21 0.90 -22.60
C SER A 288 -17.33 0.68 -21.09
N LEU A 289 -16.19 0.73 -20.36
CA LEU A 289 -16.18 0.60 -18.92
C LEU A 289 -16.86 1.81 -18.26
N LEU A 290 -16.55 3.01 -18.76
CA LEU A 290 -17.12 4.27 -18.29
C LEU A 290 -18.62 4.36 -18.53
N THR A 291 -19.10 4.04 -19.75
CA THR A 291 -20.54 4.03 -20.07
C THR A 291 -21.30 3.06 -19.17
N LYS A 292 -20.76 1.86 -18.93
CA LYS A 292 -21.39 0.88 -18.04
C LYS A 292 -21.48 1.39 -16.61
N LEU A 293 -20.44 2.06 -16.11
CA LEU A 293 -20.44 2.65 -14.76
C LEU A 293 -21.45 3.79 -14.65
N ARG A 294 -21.50 4.69 -15.64
CA ARG A 294 -22.49 5.79 -15.68
C ARG A 294 -23.91 5.26 -15.64
N ASN A 295 -24.23 4.27 -16.47
CA ASN A 295 -25.56 3.67 -16.50
C ASN A 295 -25.96 3.07 -15.14
N GLU A 296 -25.02 2.44 -14.43
CA GLU A 296 -25.29 1.91 -13.09
C GLU A 296 -25.48 3.04 -12.06
N LEU A 297 -24.64 4.08 -12.09
CA LEU A 297 -24.73 5.23 -11.21
C LEU A 297 -26.04 6.02 -11.41
N ASP A 298 -26.58 6.08 -12.63
CA ASP A 298 -27.83 6.78 -12.94
C ASP A 298 -29.06 6.10 -12.28
N THR A 299 -28.91 4.90 -11.70
CA THR A 299 -29.96 4.20 -10.94
C THR A 299 -30.16 4.73 -9.51
N LEU A 300 -29.21 5.54 -9.00
CA LEU A 300 -29.24 6.10 -7.66
C LEU A 300 -29.42 7.63 -7.69
N PRO A 301 -30.00 8.24 -6.65
CA PRO A 301 -30.11 9.69 -6.54
C PRO A 301 -28.72 10.35 -6.45
N SER A 302 -28.61 11.61 -6.88
CA SER A 302 -27.41 12.43 -6.73
C SER A 302 -27.69 13.60 -5.77
N PRO A 303 -26.94 13.78 -4.66
CA PRO A 303 -25.81 12.95 -4.21
C PRO A 303 -26.26 11.58 -3.65
N SER A 304 -25.40 10.56 -3.74
CA SER A 304 -25.60 9.25 -3.12
C SER A 304 -24.71 9.10 -1.89
N THR A 305 -25.19 8.39 -0.86
CA THR A 305 -24.36 8.04 0.29
C THR A 305 -23.45 6.86 0.00
N TRP A 306 -22.36 6.71 0.75
CA TRP A 306 -21.47 5.55 0.63
C TRP A 306 -22.23 4.21 0.77
N ALA A 307 -23.18 4.13 1.71
CA ALA A 307 -24.01 2.94 1.93
C ALA A 307 -24.92 2.56 0.74
N GLN A 308 -25.23 3.51 -0.15
CA GLN A 308 -25.94 3.24 -1.39
C GLN A 308 -24.97 2.80 -2.49
N LEU A 309 -23.83 3.48 -2.60
CA LEU A 309 -22.81 3.22 -3.62
C LEU A 309 -22.18 1.82 -3.47
N GLU A 310 -21.92 1.36 -2.25
CA GLU A 310 -21.33 0.03 -2.01
C GLU A 310 -22.23 -1.15 -2.39
N LYS A 311 -23.51 -0.89 -2.66
CA LYS A 311 -24.47 -1.90 -3.12
C LYS A 311 -24.47 -2.05 -4.63
N LEU A 312 -23.81 -1.13 -5.35
CA LEU A 312 -23.72 -1.18 -6.80
C LEU A 312 -22.71 -2.25 -7.21
N PRO A 313 -23.15 -3.34 -7.87
CA PRO A 313 -22.27 -4.47 -8.14
C PRO A 313 -21.12 -4.09 -9.06
N TYR A 314 -21.37 -3.34 -10.14
CA TYR A 314 -20.32 -3.04 -11.10
C TYR A 314 -19.27 -2.05 -10.55
N LEU A 315 -19.70 -0.97 -9.88
CA LEU A 315 -18.78 -0.10 -9.13
C LEU A 315 -17.94 -0.88 -8.12
N SER A 316 -18.56 -1.81 -7.38
CA SER A 316 -17.84 -2.65 -6.42
C SER A 316 -16.78 -3.50 -7.11
N THR A 317 -17.13 -4.20 -8.20
CA THR A 317 -16.17 -5.02 -8.95
C THR A 317 -15.04 -4.21 -9.58
N LEU A 318 -15.32 -2.98 -9.98
CA LEU A 318 -14.33 -2.08 -10.56
C LEU A 318 -13.33 -1.60 -9.50
N ILE A 319 -13.79 -1.31 -8.28
CA ILE A 319 -12.92 -0.99 -7.15
C ILE A 319 -12.05 -2.19 -6.77
N GLU A 320 -12.60 -3.40 -6.72
CA GLU A 320 -11.82 -4.61 -6.44
C GLU A 320 -10.74 -4.86 -7.51
N GLU A 321 -11.07 -4.62 -8.80
CA GLU A 321 -10.07 -4.72 -9.87
C GLU A 321 -8.99 -3.65 -9.80
N GLY A 322 -9.36 -2.41 -9.43
CA GLY A 322 -8.40 -1.34 -9.13
C GLY A 322 -7.46 -1.70 -7.99
N ASN A 323 -7.98 -2.26 -6.90
CA ASN A 323 -7.17 -2.73 -5.77
C ASN A 323 -6.26 -3.90 -6.14
N ARG A 324 -6.71 -4.80 -7.02
CA ARG A 324 -5.86 -5.91 -7.49
C ARG A 324 -4.66 -5.37 -8.27
N LEU A 325 -4.90 -4.44 -9.21
CA LEU A 325 -3.87 -3.87 -10.07
C LEU A 325 -3.04 -2.76 -9.40
N SER A 326 -3.45 -2.25 -8.24
CA SER A 326 -2.58 -1.41 -7.42
C SER A 326 -1.50 -2.23 -6.71
N PHE A 327 -1.70 -3.56 -6.61
CA PHE A 327 -0.86 -4.54 -5.92
C PHE A 327 -0.59 -4.25 -4.43
N GLY A 328 -1.16 -3.17 -3.88
CA GLY A 328 -0.96 -2.72 -2.51
C GLY A 328 0.52 -2.64 -2.14
N VAL A 329 0.86 -3.21 -0.97
CA VAL A 329 2.25 -3.32 -0.52
C VAL A 329 2.93 -4.46 -1.28
N THR A 330 3.85 -4.11 -2.18
CA THR A 330 4.60 -5.03 -3.05
C THR A 330 5.82 -5.64 -2.36
N ALA A 331 6.20 -5.11 -1.20
CA ALA A 331 7.26 -5.66 -0.38
C ALA A 331 6.99 -7.14 -0.05
N ARG A 332 8.06 -7.93 0.04
CA ARG A 332 7.96 -9.29 0.60
C ARG A 332 7.52 -9.15 2.05
N ALA A 333 6.40 -9.78 2.40
CA ALA A 333 5.80 -9.71 3.73
C ALA A 333 6.04 -11.01 4.51
N ALA A 334 7.28 -11.49 4.55
CA ALA A 334 7.61 -12.80 5.10
C ALA A 334 7.10 -12.98 6.53
N ARG A 335 6.55 -14.18 6.76
CA ARG A 335 6.06 -14.63 8.06
C ARG A 335 6.95 -15.76 8.55
N ILE A 336 7.19 -15.75 9.86
CA ILE A 336 7.91 -16.81 10.55
C ILE A 336 6.86 -17.67 11.24
N GLN A 337 6.83 -18.95 10.85
CA GLN A 337 6.00 -19.94 11.51
C GLN A 337 6.86 -20.78 12.44
N HIS A 338 6.41 -20.95 13.68
CA HIS A 338 7.11 -21.74 14.72
C HIS A 338 6.86 -23.24 14.61
N GLN A 339 6.16 -23.66 13.56
CA GLN A 339 5.84 -25.05 13.25
C GLN A 339 6.37 -25.36 11.84
N PRO A 340 6.70 -26.63 11.54
CA PRO A 340 7.17 -26.99 10.21
C PRO A 340 6.05 -26.79 9.18
N ILE A 341 6.40 -26.30 8.00
CA ILE A 341 5.48 -26.16 6.87
C ILE A 341 5.73 -27.32 5.91
N THR A 342 4.73 -28.18 5.74
CA THR A 342 4.74 -29.18 4.69
C THR A 342 4.23 -28.54 3.39
N TYR A 343 5.16 -28.24 2.49
CA TYR A 343 4.85 -27.77 1.16
C TYR A 343 4.59 -28.95 0.22
N THR A 344 3.44 -28.94 -0.46
CA THR A 344 3.06 -29.80 -1.56
C THR A 344 2.42 -28.91 -2.62
N PRO A 345 2.89 -28.91 -3.88
CA PRO A 345 2.34 -28.02 -4.91
C PRO A 345 0.82 -28.09 -4.99
N SER A 346 0.16 -26.94 -4.92
CA SER A 346 -1.29 -26.87 -5.04
C SER A 346 -1.75 -27.01 -6.50
N ALA A 347 -3.07 -27.07 -6.70
CA ALA A 347 -3.69 -27.06 -8.03
C ALA A 347 -3.41 -25.76 -8.83
N TYR A 348 -2.95 -24.70 -8.16
CA TYR A 348 -2.67 -23.41 -8.80
C TYR A 348 -1.25 -23.32 -9.38
N VAL A 349 -0.38 -24.30 -9.13
CA VAL A 349 0.96 -24.31 -9.72
C VAL A 349 0.89 -24.76 -11.17
N THR A 350 1.15 -23.83 -12.09
CA THR A 350 1.15 -24.07 -13.54
C THR A 350 2.53 -24.35 -14.12
N THR A 351 3.60 -24.09 -13.37
CA THR A 351 4.98 -24.23 -13.86
C THR A 351 5.41 -25.70 -13.91
N GLN A 352 5.62 -26.20 -15.13
CA GLN A 352 6.21 -27.51 -15.41
C GLN A 352 7.73 -27.48 -15.12
N GLY A 353 8.10 -27.45 -13.85
CA GLY A 353 9.50 -27.45 -13.39
C GLY A 353 9.95 -28.82 -12.87
N PRO A 354 11.27 -29.09 -12.76
CA PRO A 354 11.82 -30.36 -12.30
C PRO A 354 11.49 -30.76 -10.84
N THR A 355 10.77 -29.92 -10.09
CA THR A 355 10.41 -30.22 -8.70
C THR A 355 8.93 -29.93 -8.39
N HIS A 356 8.04 -30.80 -8.88
CA HIS A 356 6.78 -31.14 -8.19
C HIS A 356 7.07 -32.02 -6.96
N ARG A 357 8.01 -31.59 -6.11
CA ARG A 357 8.41 -32.32 -4.92
C ARG A 357 7.80 -31.66 -3.71
N SER A 358 7.31 -32.48 -2.79
CA SER A 358 6.97 -31.98 -1.47
C SER A 358 8.24 -31.68 -0.68
N HIS A 359 8.20 -30.61 0.11
CA HIS A 359 9.30 -30.16 0.95
C HIS A 359 8.79 -29.91 2.36
N ILE A 360 9.61 -30.21 3.37
CA ILE A 360 9.35 -29.82 4.75
C ILE A 360 10.25 -28.63 5.06
N LEU A 361 9.64 -27.48 5.30
CA LEU A 361 10.36 -26.30 5.78
C LEU A 361 10.46 -26.38 7.31
N PRO A 362 11.66 -26.21 7.87
CA PRO A 362 11.84 -26.29 9.32
C PRO A 362 11.15 -25.10 10.02
N PRO A 363 10.74 -25.26 11.30
CA PRO A 363 10.29 -24.17 12.13
C PRO A 363 11.25 -22.98 12.10
N GLY A 364 10.71 -21.76 12.14
CA GLY A 364 11.51 -20.53 12.14
C GLY A 364 11.93 -20.07 10.74
N THR A 365 11.60 -20.81 9.68
CA THR A 365 11.89 -20.38 8.30
C THR A 365 10.99 -19.21 7.90
N PRO A 366 11.54 -18.04 7.49
CA PRO A 366 10.76 -16.97 6.90
C PRO A 366 10.22 -17.38 5.53
N VAL A 367 8.91 -17.27 5.33
CA VAL A 367 8.25 -17.59 4.07
C VAL A 367 7.40 -16.41 3.60
N SER A 368 7.51 -16.06 2.31
CA SER A 368 6.69 -15.01 1.68
C SER A 368 6.09 -15.43 0.34
N ILE A 369 4.95 -14.82 0.00
CA ILE A 369 4.42 -14.73 -1.37
C ILE A 369 4.21 -13.24 -1.66
N THR A 370 4.82 -12.71 -2.72
CA THR A 370 4.59 -11.32 -3.12
C THR A 370 3.17 -11.09 -3.64
N MET A 371 2.64 -9.89 -3.42
CA MET A 371 1.34 -9.50 -3.99
C MET A 371 1.36 -9.55 -5.52
N LEU A 372 2.49 -9.24 -6.14
CA LEU A 372 2.68 -9.40 -7.59
C LEU A 372 2.42 -10.86 -8.00
N SER A 373 3.10 -11.83 -7.38
CA SER A 373 2.87 -13.26 -7.62
C SER A 373 1.41 -13.68 -7.43
N ALA A 374 0.76 -13.22 -6.36
CA ALA A 374 -0.61 -13.61 -6.06
C ALA A 374 -1.62 -13.02 -7.05
N HIS A 375 -1.52 -11.71 -7.33
CA HIS A 375 -2.45 -10.99 -8.20
C HIS A 375 -2.21 -11.23 -9.70
N THR A 376 -1.06 -11.81 -10.07
CA THR A 376 -0.77 -12.23 -11.46
C THR A 376 -0.70 -13.74 -11.63
N ALA A 377 -1.21 -14.52 -10.68
CA ALA A 377 -1.34 -15.96 -10.85
C ALA A 377 -2.41 -16.22 -11.93
N GLU A 378 -1.99 -16.57 -13.15
CA GLU A 378 -2.89 -16.81 -14.30
C GLU A 378 -3.92 -17.92 -14.03
N SER A 379 -3.63 -18.85 -13.12
CA SER A 379 -4.55 -19.88 -12.66
C SER A 379 -5.77 -19.33 -11.91
N VAL A 380 -5.69 -18.11 -11.38
CA VAL A 380 -6.77 -17.40 -10.66
C VAL A 380 -7.26 -16.20 -11.47
N PHE A 381 -6.32 -15.46 -12.08
CA PHE A 381 -6.59 -14.25 -12.85
C PHE A 381 -6.10 -14.44 -14.29
N PRO A 382 -6.92 -15.04 -15.18
CA PRO A 382 -6.61 -15.06 -16.61
C PRO A 382 -6.41 -13.64 -17.14
N ASP A 383 -5.41 -13.47 -18.01
CA ASP A 383 -4.93 -12.18 -18.51
C ASP A 383 -4.74 -11.17 -17.37
N PRO A 384 -3.80 -11.42 -16.44
CA PRO A 384 -3.78 -10.77 -15.13
C PRO A 384 -3.47 -9.27 -15.20
N TYR A 385 -2.90 -8.77 -16.29
CA TYR A 385 -2.61 -7.34 -16.43
C TYR A 385 -3.75 -6.57 -17.11
N VAL A 386 -4.76 -7.25 -17.65
CA VAL A 386 -5.94 -6.61 -18.23
C VAL A 386 -6.87 -6.16 -17.11
N PHE A 387 -7.23 -4.88 -17.09
CA PHE A 387 -8.24 -4.34 -16.18
C PHE A 387 -9.62 -4.83 -16.59
N ASN A 388 -10.14 -5.84 -15.89
CA ASN A 388 -11.42 -6.46 -16.19
C ASN A 388 -12.27 -6.59 -14.90
N PRO A 389 -13.16 -5.63 -14.61
CA PRO A 389 -14.08 -5.72 -13.48
C PRO A 389 -14.97 -6.97 -13.52
N GLY A 390 -15.26 -7.49 -14.72
CA GLY A 390 -16.11 -8.67 -14.90
C GLY A 390 -15.59 -9.93 -14.21
N ARG A 391 -14.29 -10.01 -13.89
CA ARG A 391 -13.70 -11.16 -13.18
C ARG A 391 -14.20 -11.32 -11.74
N TRP A 392 -14.81 -10.29 -11.19
CA TRP A 392 -15.36 -10.27 -9.83
C TRP A 392 -16.88 -10.48 -9.79
N LEU A 393 -17.52 -10.69 -10.94
CA LEU A 393 -18.95 -10.99 -11.03
C LEU A 393 -19.17 -12.48 -10.73
N GLY A 394 -19.75 -12.80 -9.57
CA GLY A 394 -20.08 -14.16 -9.16
C GLY A 394 -19.90 -14.40 -7.66
N ASP A 395 -20.17 -15.63 -7.21
CA ASP A 395 -20.08 -16.02 -5.79
C ASP A 395 -18.64 -16.33 -5.32
N GLU A 396 -17.67 -16.45 -6.23
CA GLU A 396 -16.30 -16.91 -5.93
C GLU A 396 -15.35 -15.83 -5.36
N GLY A 397 -15.80 -14.59 -5.18
CA GLY A 397 -14.96 -13.46 -4.75
C GLY A 397 -15.15 -13.01 -3.30
N ARG A 398 -15.12 -13.91 -2.30
CA ARG A 398 -15.56 -13.55 -0.92
C ARG A 398 -14.57 -13.67 0.23
N GLU A 399 -13.34 -14.13 0.04
CA GLU A 399 -12.34 -14.04 1.12
C GLU A 399 -11.46 -12.81 0.95
N ARG A 400 -11.77 -11.80 1.76
CA ARG A 400 -11.12 -10.49 1.79
C ARG A 400 -10.12 -10.47 2.94
N ARG A 401 -8.88 -10.08 2.67
CA ARG A 401 -7.90 -9.84 3.74
C ARG A 401 -8.25 -8.55 4.49
N ASN A 402 -8.20 -8.60 5.82
CA ASN A 402 -8.50 -7.46 6.67
C ASN A 402 -7.27 -6.53 6.85
N VAL A 403 -7.18 -5.47 6.04
CA VAL A 403 -6.25 -4.36 6.24
C VAL A 403 -6.83 -3.38 7.27
N LEU A 404 -5.97 -2.73 8.09
CA LEU A 404 -6.45 -1.64 8.96
C LEU A 404 -6.87 -0.47 8.08
N GLY A 405 -8.06 0.09 8.27
CA GLY A 405 -8.53 1.22 7.47
C GLY A 405 -9.10 0.88 6.11
N ILE A 406 -9.36 -0.40 5.81
CA ILE A 406 -10.03 -0.81 4.57
C ILE A 406 -11.39 -0.12 4.38
N GLU A 407 -12.12 0.13 5.46
CA GLU A 407 -13.43 0.80 5.42
C GLU A 407 -13.29 2.29 5.08
N LEU A 408 -12.25 2.97 5.58
CA LEU A 408 -11.97 4.37 5.24
C LEU A 408 -11.58 4.50 3.77
N ALA A 409 -10.65 3.66 3.31
CA ALA A 409 -10.25 3.63 1.90
C ALA A 409 -11.42 3.29 0.98
N ARG A 410 -12.33 2.39 1.39
CA ARG A 410 -13.56 2.12 0.63
C ARG A 410 -14.42 3.37 0.50
N ALA A 411 -14.71 4.06 1.60
CA ALA A 411 -15.52 5.28 1.56
C ALA A 411 -14.93 6.30 0.55
N GLU A 412 -13.62 6.53 0.60
CA GLU A 412 -12.90 7.37 -0.37
C GLU A 412 -13.11 6.90 -1.82
N LEU A 413 -12.81 5.63 -2.10
CA LEU A 413 -12.87 5.04 -3.45
C LEU A 413 -14.28 5.10 -4.05
N TYR A 414 -15.32 4.77 -3.27
CA TYR A 414 -16.70 4.82 -3.73
C TYR A 414 -17.15 6.26 -3.99
N LEU A 415 -16.93 7.17 -3.04
CA LEU A 415 -17.43 8.55 -3.13
C LEU A 415 -16.73 9.33 -4.25
N VAL A 416 -15.40 9.26 -4.34
CA VAL A 416 -14.63 9.95 -5.39
C VAL A 416 -14.99 9.41 -6.77
N THR A 417 -15.00 8.08 -6.94
CA THR A 417 -15.30 7.47 -8.24
C THR A 417 -16.70 7.85 -8.71
N ALA A 418 -17.71 7.77 -7.83
CA ALA A 418 -19.08 8.13 -8.17
C ALA A 418 -19.24 9.63 -8.48
N ALA A 419 -18.61 10.51 -7.70
CA ALA A 419 -18.70 11.95 -7.88
C ALA A 419 -18.12 12.40 -9.23
N LEU A 420 -16.88 12.01 -9.53
CA LEU A 420 -16.21 12.48 -10.74
C LEU A 420 -16.82 11.90 -12.02
N VAL A 421 -17.23 10.62 -12.01
CA VAL A 421 -17.85 9.97 -13.18
C VAL A 421 -19.23 10.57 -13.50
N ARG A 422 -19.96 11.05 -12.49
CA ARG A 422 -21.24 11.76 -12.69
C ARG A 422 -21.05 13.19 -13.16
N MET A 423 -20.13 13.94 -12.55
CA MET A 423 -20.02 15.38 -12.75
C MET A 423 -19.25 15.79 -14.00
N PHE A 424 -18.35 14.93 -14.50
CA PHE A 424 -17.42 15.33 -15.55
C PHE A 424 -17.36 14.34 -16.71
N ASP A 425 -17.13 14.89 -17.89
CA ASP A 425 -16.51 14.21 -19.02
C ASP A 425 -15.01 14.50 -18.96
N LEU A 426 -14.23 13.46 -18.64
CA LEU A 426 -12.77 13.55 -18.49
C LEU A 426 -12.10 12.88 -19.69
N GLU A 427 -11.00 13.45 -20.17
CA GLU A 427 -10.19 12.88 -21.26
C GLU A 427 -8.72 12.86 -20.82
N LEU A 428 -7.99 11.78 -21.12
CA LEU A 428 -6.56 11.65 -20.79
C LEU A 428 -5.75 12.71 -21.55
N TRP A 429 -4.89 13.43 -20.82
CA TRP A 429 -3.99 14.45 -21.35
C TRP A 429 -2.54 14.01 -21.19
N GLU A 430 -1.86 13.73 -22.31
CA GLU A 430 -0.46 13.29 -22.33
C GLU A 430 -0.15 12.18 -21.29
N THR A 431 -1.10 11.26 -21.14
CA THR A 431 -1.07 10.16 -20.15
C THR A 431 -1.29 8.85 -20.89
N GLY A 432 -0.50 7.83 -20.57
CA GLY A 432 -0.64 6.49 -21.14
C GLY A 432 -0.41 5.39 -20.11
N GLU A 433 -0.40 4.14 -20.57
CA GLU A 433 -0.31 2.96 -19.69
C GLU A 433 0.93 2.99 -18.80
N ARG A 434 2.03 3.52 -19.32
CA ARG A 434 3.30 3.72 -18.61
C ARG A 434 3.21 4.55 -17.32
N ASP A 435 2.14 5.35 -17.18
CA ASP A 435 1.95 6.27 -16.06
C ASP A 435 1.23 5.59 -14.89
N VAL A 436 0.66 4.39 -15.10
CA VAL A 436 0.04 3.55 -14.07
C VAL A 436 0.56 2.10 -14.02
N SER A 437 1.34 1.65 -15.00
CA SER A 437 1.87 0.28 -15.04
C SER A 437 2.85 0.03 -13.90
N PHE A 438 2.85 -1.19 -13.35
CA PHE A 438 3.79 -1.57 -12.30
C PHE A 438 5.16 -1.86 -12.92
N GLU A 439 6.05 -0.87 -12.88
CA GLU A 439 7.37 -0.94 -13.52
C GLU A 439 8.51 -1.03 -12.50
N HIS A 440 8.32 -0.48 -11.30
CA HIS A 440 9.33 -0.47 -10.25
C HIS A 440 8.72 -0.76 -8.88
N ASP A 441 9.38 -1.59 -8.09
CA ASP A 441 9.02 -1.96 -6.72
C ASP A 441 9.86 -1.20 -5.69
N TYR A 442 9.21 -0.28 -4.99
CA TYR A 442 9.75 0.41 -3.83
C TYR A 442 8.74 0.29 -2.69
N HIS A 443 8.39 -0.95 -2.32
CA HIS A 443 7.34 -1.32 -1.36
C HIS A 443 5.92 -1.02 -1.77
N VAL A 444 5.76 -0.09 -2.69
CA VAL A 444 4.55 0.16 -3.46
C VAL A 444 4.90 0.05 -4.94
N THR A 445 3.86 -0.06 -5.76
CA THR A 445 4.00 0.01 -7.20
C THR A 445 4.40 1.41 -7.62
N MET A 446 5.38 1.52 -8.50
CA MET A 446 5.74 2.78 -9.13
C MET A 446 5.74 2.64 -10.65
N PRO A 447 5.26 3.67 -11.37
CA PRO A 447 5.26 3.70 -12.82
C PRO A 447 6.67 3.83 -13.39
N LYS A 448 6.76 3.92 -14.71
CA LYS A 448 8.03 4.13 -15.39
C LYS A 448 8.67 5.45 -14.94
N HIS A 449 9.99 5.46 -14.79
CA HIS A 449 10.74 6.69 -14.54
C HIS A 449 10.35 7.80 -15.55
N GLY A 450 10.16 9.01 -15.04
CA GLY A 450 9.67 10.16 -15.81
C GLY A 450 8.16 10.20 -16.06
N SER A 451 7.38 9.28 -15.49
CA SER A 451 5.92 9.43 -15.41
C SER A 451 5.56 10.76 -14.73
N ARG A 452 4.56 11.44 -15.29
CA ARG A 452 3.99 12.67 -14.72
C ARG A 452 2.72 12.40 -13.91
N GLY A 453 2.34 11.13 -13.75
CA GLY A 453 1.05 10.74 -13.19
C GLY A 453 -0.08 10.82 -14.22
N VAL A 454 -1.30 10.61 -13.73
CA VAL A 454 -2.53 10.63 -14.53
C VAL A 454 -3.00 12.07 -14.68
N ARG A 455 -2.80 12.63 -15.87
CA ARG A 455 -3.24 13.98 -16.22
C ARG A 455 -4.41 13.94 -17.18
N ILE A 456 -5.35 14.86 -16.99
CA ILE A 456 -6.60 14.89 -17.74
C ILE A 456 -6.96 16.33 -18.14
N VAL A 457 -7.84 16.45 -19.12
CA VAL A 457 -8.68 17.64 -19.33
C VAL A 457 -10.12 17.27 -18.96
N ALA A 458 -10.84 18.22 -18.36
CA ALA A 458 -12.19 18.00 -17.86
C ALA A 458 -13.20 18.91 -18.57
N LYS A 459 -14.42 18.42 -18.73
CA LYS A 459 -15.62 19.20 -19.09
C LYS A 459 -16.73 18.87 -18.10
N LEU A 460 -17.56 19.85 -17.77
CA LEU A 460 -18.76 19.60 -16.97
C LEU A 460 -19.77 18.79 -17.80
N ARG A 461 -20.37 17.77 -17.19
CA ARG A 461 -21.33 16.86 -17.83
C ARG A 461 -22.77 17.35 -17.67
#